data_AF-A0A925ENF1-F1
#
_entry.id   AF-A0A925ENF1-F1
#
_cell.length_a   1.000
_cell.length_b   1.000
_cell.length_c   1.000
_cell.angle_alpha   90.00
_cell.angle_beta   90.00
_cell.angle_gamma   90.00
#
_symmetry.space_group_name_H-M   'P 1'
#
loop_
_entity.id
_entity.type
_entity.pdbx_description
1 polymer ?
#
loop_
_entity_poly.entity_id
_entity_poly.type
_entity_poly.pdbx_seq_one_letter_code
_entity_poly.pdbx_strand_id
1 'polypeptide(L)'
;MAWFPNTPKLWEEVLLLREQRADRRAAAQVDALVMAEALLQIASSRHHQAHFCVPALSAAENLSKRIEALLQPENLEPEKPSYPWVWWMIIVLPMATLPFHTLTRHCP
;
A
#
# COMPACT_ATOMS: atom_id res chain seq x y z
N MET A 1 -1.72 19.15 4.78
CA MET A 1 -1.62 17.78 5.33
C MET A 1 -2.96 17.42 5.95
N ALA A 2 -3.92 16.96 5.14
CA ALA A 2 -5.28 16.61 5.58
C ALA A 2 -5.77 15.31 4.94
N TRP A 3 -4.85 14.52 4.37
CA TRP A 3 -5.21 13.41 3.50
C TRP A 3 -5.69 12.17 4.27
N PHE A 4 -5.60 12.18 5.59
CA PHE A 4 -6.07 11.08 6.42
C PHE A 4 -6.31 11.52 7.87
N PRO A 5 -7.43 12.20 8.16
CA PRO A 5 -7.72 12.64 9.51
C PRO A 5 -8.08 11.43 10.40
N ASN A 6 -7.55 11.44 11.62
CA ASN A 6 -8.18 10.81 12.78
C ASN A 6 -8.08 9.27 12.95
N THR A 7 -6.92 8.63 12.75
CA THR A 7 -6.62 7.31 13.38
C THR A 7 -5.12 6.95 13.34
N PRO A 8 -4.38 6.91 14.47
CA PRO A 8 -3.00 6.40 14.50
C PRO A 8 -2.92 4.90 14.13
N LYS A 9 -3.92 4.12 14.54
CA LYS A 9 -4.02 2.69 14.21
C LYS A 9 -4.09 2.42 12.70
N LEU A 10 -4.86 3.23 11.97
CA LEU A 10 -5.03 3.06 10.52
C LEU A 10 -3.75 3.42 9.76
N TRP A 11 -2.93 4.32 10.31
CA TRP A 11 -1.58 4.60 9.81
C TRP A 11 -0.63 3.41 9.98
N GLU A 12 -0.69 2.71 11.11
CA GLU A 12 0.08 1.48 11.34
C GLU A 12 -0.32 0.38 10.35
N GLU A 13 -1.62 0.23 10.08
CA GLU A 13 -2.14 -0.73 9.10
C GLU A 13 -1.68 -0.38 7.67
N VAL A 14 -1.75 0.90 7.27
CA VAL A 14 -1.26 1.36 5.96
C VAL A 14 0.26 1.18 5.83
N LEU A 15 1.01 1.40 6.92
CA LEU A 15 2.45 1.18 6.94
C LEU A 15 2.78 -0.31 6.76
N LEU A 16 2.08 -1.20 7.48
CA LEU A 16 2.22 -2.65 7.35
C LEU A 16 1.98 -3.11 5.90
N LEU A 17 0.93 -2.59 5.25
CA LEU A 17 0.64 -2.89 3.84
C LEU A 17 1.77 -2.43 2.90
N ARG A 18 2.44 -1.32 3.21
CA ARG A 18 3.60 -0.85 2.43
C ARG A 18 4.82 -1.75 2.62
N GLU A 19 5.10 -2.18 3.84
CA GLU A 19 6.19 -3.11 4.13
C GLU A 19 5.98 -4.45 3.42
N GLN A 20 4.78 -5.01 3.50
CA GLN A 20 4.43 -6.26 2.82
C GLN A 20 4.57 -6.16 1.29
N ARG A 21 4.21 -5.01 0.69
CA ARG A 21 4.41 -4.78 -0.75
C ARG A 21 5.89 -4.68 -1.11
N ALA A 22 6.69 -4.01 -0.28
CA ALA A 22 8.13 -3.92 -0.48
C ALA A 22 8.79 -5.30 -0.38
N ASP A 23 8.40 -6.09 0.62
CA ASP A 23 8.87 -7.47 0.82
C ASP A 23 8.55 -8.35 -0.38
N ARG A 24 7.31 -8.30 -0.90
CA ARG A 24 6.94 -9.02 -2.13
C ARG A 24 7.76 -8.59 -3.35
N ARG A 25 8.02 -7.29 -3.50
CA ARG A 25 8.83 -6.78 -4.63
C ARG A 25 10.31 -7.20 -4.52
N ALA A 26 10.81 -7.39 -3.30
CA ALA A 26 12.13 -7.97 -3.06
C ALA A 26 12.13 -9.48 -3.35
N ALA A 27 11.09 -10.20 -2.91
CA ALA A 27 10.90 -11.63 -3.19
C ALA A 27 10.65 -11.93 -4.67
N ALA A 28 10.23 -10.95 -5.47
CA ALA A 28 10.17 -11.08 -6.92
C ALA A 28 11.58 -11.07 -7.58
N GLN A 29 12.60 -10.61 -6.87
CA GLN A 29 14.00 -10.52 -7.35
C GLN A 29 14.93 -11.52 -6.65
N VAL A 30 14.53 -12.05 -5.49
CA VAL A 30 15.30 -12.96 -4.63
C VAL A 30 14.35 -14.03 -4.09
N ASP A 31 14.83 -15.23 -3.80
CA ASP A 31 14.00 -16.29 -3.19
C ASP A 31 13.27 -15.77 -1.92
N ALA A 32 11.94 -15.97 -1.88
CA ALA A 32 11.08 -15.56 -0.78
C ALA A 32 11.51 -16.17 0.56
N LEU A 33 12.09 -17.39 0.55
CA LEU A 33 12.56 -18.07 1.76
C LEU A 33 13.80 -17.36 2.34
N VAL A 34 14.73 -16.95 1.48
CA VAL A 34 15.93 -16.18 1.88
C VAL A 34 15.53 -14.81 2.41
N MET A 35 14.50 -14.18 1.81
CA MET A 35 13.95 -12.92 2.30
C MET A 35 13.35 -13.07 3.70
N ALA A 36 12.59 -14.14 3.95
CA ALA A 36 12.03 -14.42 5.28
C ALA A 36 13.11 -14.67 6.34
N GLU A 37 14.18 -15.39 5.98
CA GLU A 37 15.32 -15.63 6.88
C GLU A 37 16.05 -14.33 7.24
N ALA A 38 16.34 -13.48 6.24
CA ALA A 38 16.99 -12.19 6.45
C ALA A 38 16.17 -11.29 7.38
N LEU A 39 14.83 -11.27 7.23
CA LEU A 39 13.94 -10.52 8.12
C LEU A 39 14.02 -11.02 9.57
N LEU A 40 14.08 -12.33 9.77
CA LEU A 40 14.21 -12.94 11.10
C LEU A 40 15.56 -12.62 11.75
N GLN A 41 16.66 -12.63 10.99
CA GLN A 41 17.99 -12.25 11.46
C GLN A 41 18.07 -10.75 11.86
N ILE A 42 17.43 -9.87 11.09
CA ILE A 42 17.36 -8.44 11.43
C ILE A 42 16.54 -8.21 12.70
N ALA A 43 15.42 -8.91 12.86
CA ALA A 43 14.60 -8.80 14.06
C ALA A 43 15.32 -9.33 15.32
N SER A 44 16.02 -10.45 15.22
CA SER A 44 16.76 -11.05 16.34
C SER A 44 17.97 -10.21 16.77
N SER A 45 18.71 -9.62 15.81
CA SER A 45 19.83 -8.73 16.10
C SER A 45 19.38 -7.42 16.76
N ARG A 46 18.20 -6.90 16.41
CA ARG A 46 17.65 -5.68 17.01
C ARG A 46 17.18 -5.87 18.45
N HIS A 47 16.78 -7.09 18.84
CA HIS A 47 16.48 -7.41 20.24
C HIS A 47 17.66 -7.11 21.19
N HIS A 48 18.90 -7.14 20.67
CA HIS A 48 20.12 -6.80 21.41
C HIS A 48 20.49 -5.31 21.32
N GLN A 49 19.86 -4.53 20.44
CA GLN A 49 20.15 -3.12 20.19
C GLN A 49 18.93 -2.25 20.48
N ALA A 50 18.61 -2.07 21.77
CA ALA A 50 17.44 -1.32 22.25
C ALA A 50 17.43 0.19 21.88
N HIS A 51 18.43 0.70 21.18
CA HIS A 51 18.62 2.13 20.92
C HIS A 51 18.26 2.59 19.49
N PHE A 52 17.95 1.69 18.56
CA PHE A 52 17.61 2.11 17.20
C PHE A 52 16.10 2.38 17.05
N CYS A 53 15.72 3.64 17.20
CA CYS A 53 14.36 4.18 16.98
C CYS A 53 13.93 4.06 15.50
N VAL A 54 13.66 2.84 15.03
CA VAL A 54 12.90 2.62 13.79
C VAL A 54 11.58 1.96 14.18
N PRO A 55 10.52 2.75 14.39
CA PRO A 55 9.19 2.24 14.81
C PRO A 55 8.52 1.37 13.73
N ALA A 56 9.05 1.34 12.52
CA ALA A 56 8.46 0.61 11.40
C ALA A 56 8.53 -0.93 11.56
N LEU A 57 9.62 -1.44 12.13
CA LEU A 57 9.85 -2.90 12.31
C LEU A 57 9.54 -3.40 13.74
N SER A 58 9.06 -2.54 14.66
CA SER A 58 9.15 -2.81 16.10
C SER A 58 8.04 -3.67 16.69
N ALA A 59 6.95 -3.94 15.97
CA ALA A 59 5.91 -4.83 16.48
C ALA A 59 6.20 -6.27 16.04
N ALA A 60 6.54 -7.14 16.99
CA ALA A 60 6.74 -8.57 16.73
C ALA A 60 5.54 -9.21 16.01
N GLU A 61 4.32 -8.73 16.29
CA GLU A 61 3.08 -9.13 15.62
C GLU A 61 3.01 -8.74 14.12
N ASN A 62 3.75 -7.73 13.70
CA ASN A 62 3.83 -7.30 12.30
C ASN A 62 4.88 -8.12 11.54
N LEU A 63 5.94 -8.58 12.21
CA LEU A 63 6.97 -9.44 11.61
C LEU A 63 6.38 -10.80 11.21
N SER A 64 5.62 -11.44 12.10
CA SER A 64 4.98 -12.73 11.81
C SER A 64 4.03 -12.61 10.61
N LYS A 65 3.21 -11.56 10.55
CA LYS A 65 2.32 -11.26 9.42
C LYS A 65 3.08 -11.09 8.10
N ARG A 66 4.26 -10.47 8.13
CA ARG A 66 5.11 -10.27 6.94
C ARG A 66 5.74 -11.57 6.43
N ILE A 67 6.26 -12.40 7.35
CA ILE A 67 6.81 -13.72 7.02
C ILE A 67 5.73 -14.62 6.45
N GLU A 68 4.56 -14.67 7.09
CA GLU A 68 3.42 -15.47 6.61
C GLU A 68 2.94 -14.99 5.24
N ALA A 69 2.88 -13.69 5.01
CA ALA A 69 2.52 -13.11 3.71
C ALA A 69 3.55 -13.32 2.59
N LEU A 70 4.83 -13.53 2.93
CA LEU A 70 5.91 -13.87 2.00
C LEU A 70 5.89 -15.34 1.60
N LEU A 71 5.51 -16.22 2.54
CA LEU A 71 5.45 -17.67 2.34
C LEU A 71 4.16 -18.13 1.65
N GLN A 72 3.11 -17.31 1.69
CA GLN A 72 1.88 -17.59 0.95
C GLN A 72 2.17 -17.59 -0.56
N PRO A 73 1.69 -18.61 -1.31
CA PRO A 73 1.83 -18.62 -2.75
C PRO A 73 1.20 -17.35 -3.31
N GLU A 74 1.91 -16.69 -4.25
CA GLU A 74 1.43 -15.46 -4.87
C GLU A 74 0.02 -15.71 -5.40
N ASN A 75 -0.97 -15.12 -4.72
CA ASN A 75 -2.33 -15.14 -5.21
C ASN A 75 -2.28 -14.31 -6.48
N LEU A 76 -2.31 -14.99 -7.63
CA LEU A 76 -2.32 -14.39 -8.96
C LEU A 76 -3.20 -13.15 -8.89
N GLU A 77 -2.58 -11.96 -8.92
CA GLU A 77 -3.38 -10.73 -8.84
C GLU A 77 -4.43 -10.84 -9.94
N PRO A 78 -5.73 -10.64 -9.60
CA PRO A 78 -6.77 -10.72 -10.61
C PRO A 78 -6.38 -9.77 -11.73
N GLU A 79 -6.31 -10.30 -12.94
CA GLU A 79 -5.92 -9.57 -14.14
C GLU A 79 -6.67 -8.23 -14.15
N LYS A 80 -5.93 -7.13 -13.97
CA LYS A 80 -6.55 -5.83 -13.76
C LYS A 80 -7.38 -5.51 -15.00
N PRO A 81 -8.70 -5.36 -14.87
CA PRO A 81 -9.53 -5.13 -16.04
C PRO A 81 -9.12 -3.80 -16.69
N SER A 82 -8.59 -3.90 -17.91
CA SER A 82 -8.14 -2.76 -18.69
C SER A 82 -9.35 -2.16 -19.39
N TYR A 83 -10.01 -1.20 -18.75
CA TYR A 83 -11.08 -0.39 -19.36
C TYR A 83 -10.62 1.04 -19.57
N PRO A 84 -9.68 1.30 -20.51
CA PRO A 84 -9.13 2.63 -20.74
C PRO A 84 -10.20 3.63 -21.17
N TRP A 85 -11.26 3.16 -21.84
CA TRP A 85 -12.40 3.97 -22.28
C TRP A 85 -13.23 4.54 -21.13
N VAL A 86 -13.39 3.80 -20.02
CA VAL A 86 -14.09 4.28 -18.81
C VAL A 86 -13.32 5.43 -18.19
N TRP A 87 -11.99 5.35 -18.16
CA TRP A 87 -11.12 6.45 -17.70
C TRP A 87 -11.26 7.70 -18.56
N TRP A 88 -11.31 7.55 -19.88
CA TRP A 88 -11.58 8.66 -20.79
C TRP A 88 -12.93 9.31 -20.53
N MET A 89 -13.99 8.52 -20.31
CA MET A 89 -15.32 9.05 -19.99
C MET A 89 -15.32 9.87 -18.70
N ILE A 90 -14.62 9.41 -17.66
CA ILE A 90 -14.49 10.13 -16.39
C ILE A 90 -13.75 11.46 -16.57
N ILE A 91 -12.72 11.50 -17.41
CA ILE A 91 -11.93 12.72 -17.70
C ILE A 91 -12.75 13.73 -18.52
N VAL A 92 -13.58 13.26 -19.45
CA VAL A 92 -14.40 14.12 -20.32
C VAL A 92 -15.69 14.60 -19.62
N LEU A 93 -16.20 13.86 -18.64
CA LEU A 93 -17.38 14.21 -17.87
C LEU A 93 -17.39 15.65 -17.31
N PRO A 94 -16.33 16.15 -16.64
CA PRO A 94 -16.30 17.53 -16.15
C PRO A 94 -16.29 18.58 -17.26
N MET A 95 -15.80 18.27 -18.47
CA MET A 95 -15.92 19.21 -19.61
C MET A 95 -17.33 19.21 -20.19
N ALA A 96 -18.02 18.06 -20.17
CA ALA A 96 -19.39 17.96 -20.63
C ALA A 96 -20.39 18.71 -19.71
N THR A 97 -20.06 18.91 -18.43
CA THR A 97 -20.91 19.66 -17.48
C THR A 97 -20.71 21.18 -17.52
N LEU A 98 -19.62 21.68 -18.14
CA LEU A 98 -19.35 23.12 -18.30
C LEU A 98 -20.46 23.91 -19.03
N PRO A 99 -21.01 23.46 -20.19
CA PRO A 99 -22.08 24.20 -20.86
C PRO A 99 -23.38 24.27 -20.04
N PHE A 100 -23.64 23.28 -19.18
CA PHE A 100 -24.83 23.28 -18.31
C PHE A 100 -24.70 24.27 -17.14
N HIS A 101 -23.47 24.58 -16.70
CA HIS A 101 -23.23 25.64 -15.72
C HIS A 101 -23.37 27.05 -16.31
N THR A 102 -23.08 27.24 -17.59
CA THR A 102 -23.25 28.54 -18.25
C THR A 102 -24.69 28.82 -18.65
N LEU A 103 -25.47 27.78 -19.03
CA LEU A 103 -26.90 27.94 -19.34
C LEU A 103 -27.73 28.31 -18.10
N THR A 104 -27.37 27.82 -16.92
CA THR A 104 -28.09 28.12 -15.66
C THR A 104 -27.81 29.53 -15.11
N ARG A 105 -26.81 30.24 -15.63
CA ARG A 105 -26.50 31.65 -15.26
C ARG A 105 -27.07 32.68 -16.23
N HIS A 106 -27.66 32.26 -17.34
CA HIS A 106 -28.33 33.11 -18.32
C HIS A 106 -29.81 32.74 -18.45
N CYS A 107 -30.56 32.95 -17.37
CA CYS A 107 -32.01 33.11 -17.44
C CYS A 107 -32.31 34.53 -16.93
N PRO A 108 -33.00 35.41 -17.70
CA PRO A 108 -33.35 36.77 -17.27
C PRO A 108 -34.40 36.80 -16.16
#